data_AF-A0A3C0ZXT6-F1
#
_entry.id   AF-A0A3C0ZXT6-F1
#
_cell.length_a   1.000
_cell.length_b   1.000
_cell.length_c   1.000
_cell.angle_alpha   90.00
_cell.angle_beta   90.00
_cell.angle_gamma   90.00
#
_symmetry.space_group_name_H-M   'P 1'
#
loop_
_entity.id
_entity.type
_entity.pdbx_description
1 polymer ?
#
loop_
_entity_poly.entity_id
_entity_poly.type
_entity_poly.pdbx_seq_one_letter_code
_entity_poly.pdbx_strand_id
1 'polypeptide(L)' 'MAKLNDIRALAESHATEISRSTQTWTGYLDTAATLYRYDFSESLLIHAQRPDATACAELEVWK' A
#
# COMPACT_ATOMS: atom_id res chain seq x y z
N MET A 1 -12.27 -4.52 18.57
CA MET A 1 -11.05 -3.88 19.10
C MET A 1 -9.78 -4.55 18.58
N ALA A 2 -9.63 -5.88 18.63
CA ALA A 2 -8.45 -6.59 18.09
C ALA A 2 -8.10 -6.19 16.64
N LYS A 3 -9.05 -6.31 15.71
CA LYS A 3 -8.85 -5.96 14.29
C LYS A 3 -8.35 -4.54 14.03
N LEU A 4 -8.77 -3.56 14.84
CA LEU A 4 -8.32 -2.17 14.69
C LEU A 4 -6.85 -2.02 15.13
N ASN A 5 -6.46 -2.72 16.20
CA ASN A 5 -5.08 -2.74 16.66
C ASN A 5 -4.18 -3.45 15.64
N ASP A 6 -4.67 -4.52 15.00
CA ASP A 6 -3.93 -5.24 13.95
C ASP A 6 -3.64 -4.33 12.75
N ILE A 7 -4.66 -3.59 12.26
CA ILE A 7 -4.51 -2.63 11.15
C ILE A 7 -3.51 -1.53 11.53
N ARG A 8 -3.60 -1.01 12.76
CA ARG A 8 -2.69 0.02 13.25
C ARG A 8 -1.25 -0.49 13.32
N ALA A 9 -1.03 -1.69 13.85
CA ALA A 9 0.30 -2.29 13.94
C ALA A 9 0.90 -2.54 12.54
N LEU A 10 0.08 -2.96 11.58
CA LEU A 10 0.49 -3.09 10.17
C LEU A 10 0.93 -1.73 9.61
N ALA A 11 0.13 -0.67 9.79
CA ALA A 11 0.46 0.66 9.32
C ALA A 11 1.78 1.18 9.93
N GLU A 12 1.95 1.06 11.25
CA GLU A 12 3.15 1.55 11.96
C GLU A 12 4.42 0.80 11.55
N SER A 13 4.36 -0.53 11.46
CA SER A 13 5.50 -1.35 11.05
C SER A 13 5.89 -1.08 9.60
N HIS A 14 4.92 -0.98 8.70
CA HIS A 14 5.18 -0.77 7.29
C HIS A 14 5.63 0.67 6.97
N ALA A 15 5.09 1.68 7.66
CA ALA A 15 5.60 3.05 7.59
C ALA A 15 7.08 3.12 7.99
N THR A 16 7.45 2.40 9.05
CA THR A 16 8.85 2.28 9.49
C THR A 16 9.72 1.59 8.44
N GLU A 17 9.21 0.55 7.80
CA GLU A 17 9.91 -0.17 6.74
C GLU A 17 10.16 0.70 5.51
N ILE A 18 9.13 1.35 4.96
CA ILE A 18 9.27 2.12 3.73
C ILE A 18 10.15 3.35 3.92
N SER A 19 10.15 3.94 5.11
CA SER A 19 10.96 5.12 5.45
C SER A 19 12.41 4.81 5.80
N ARG A 20 12.80 3.53 5.93
CA ARG A 20 14.16 3.13 6.36
C ARG A 20 15.26 3.47 5.35
N SER A 21 14.92 3.61 4.07
CA SER A 21 15.87 3.86 2.99
C SER A 21 15.20 4.49 1.77
N THR A 22 15.99 5.19 0.95
CA THR A 22 15.51 5.71 -0.34
C THR A 22 14.96 4.58 -1.22
N GLN A 23 15.61 3.41 -1.23
CA GLN A 23 15.22 2.28 -2.07
C GLN A 23 13.81 1.75 -1.72
N THR A 24 13.53 1.59 -0.43
CA THR A 24 12.21 1.15 0.04
C THR A 24 11.15 2.21 -0.17
N TRP A 25 11.51 3.49 0.02
CA TRP A 25 10.62 4.60 -0.24
C TRP A 25 10.23 4.68 -1.72
N THR A 26 11.19 4.55 -2.63
CA THR A 26 10.92 4.55 -4.08
C THR A 26 10.06 3.36 -4.49
N GLY A 27 10.27 2.17 -3.92
CA GLY A 27 9.40 1.02 -4.20
C GLY A 27 7.94 1.24 -3.79
N TYR A 28 7.71 1.90 -2.65
CA TYR A 28 6.36 2.34 -2.27
C TYR A 28 5.80 3.37 -3.27
N LEU A 29 6.60 4.35 -3.70
CA LEU A 29 6.17 5.37 -4.66
C LEU A 29 5.77 4.77 -6.02
N ASP A 30 6.45 3.72 -6.49
CA ASP A 30 6.07 3.01 -7.71
C ASP A 30 4.64 2.47 -7.62
N THR A 31 4.28 1.91 -6.46
CA THR A 31 2.93 1.40 -6.20
C THR A 31 1.93 2.54 -6.06
N ALA A 32 2.23 3.53 -5.23
CA ALA A 32 1.36 4.68 -4.97
C ALA A 32 1.04 5.47 -6.25
N ALA A 33 1.99 5.55 -7.20
CA ALA A 33 1.78 6.19 -8.49
C ALA A 33 0.69 5.50 -9.32
N THR A 34 0.50 4.19 -9.17
CA THR A 34 -0.60 3.46 -9.84
C THR A 34 -1.94 3.66 -9.16
N LEU A 35 -1.94 3.97 -7.86
CA LEU A 35 -3.11 4.07 -6.98
C LEU A 35 -3.54 5.53 -6.74
N TYR A 36 -3.51 6.37 -7.77
CA TYR A 36 -3.70 7.83 -7.72
C TYR A 36 -5.01 8.34 -7.08
N ARG A 37 -6.00 7.47 -6.82
CA ARG A 37 -7.27 7.81 -6.16
C ARG A 37 -7.24 7.64 -4.64
N TYR A 38 -6.22 6.97 -4.10
CA TYR A 38 -6.10 6.66 -2.68
C TYR A 38 -5.19 7.68 -2.00
N ASP A 39 -5.53 8.03 -0.76
CA ASP A 39 -4.65 8.85 0.06
C ASP A 39 -3.45 8.03 0.58
N PHE A 40 -2.54 8.71 1.30
CA PHE A 40 -1.34 8.06 1.84
C PHE A 40 -1.67 6.87 2.75
N SER A 41 -2.64 7.02 3.66
CA SER A 41 -3.02 5.97 4.62
C SER A 41 -3.55 4.72 3.91
N GLU A 42 -4.42 4.91 2.93
CA GLU A 42 -5.00 3.80 2.17
C GLU A 42 -3.96 3.15 1.23
N SER A 43 -3.20 3.95 0.49
CA SER A 43 -2.15 3.43 -0.40
C SER A 43 -1.02 2.73 0.37
N LEU A 44 -0.68 3.19 1.57
CA LEU A 44 0.25 2.50 2.48
C LEU A 44 -0.26 1.11 2.87
N LEU A 45 -1.54 1.01 3.27
CA LEU A 45 -2.14 -0.27 3.65
C LEU A 45 -2.32 -1.21 2.46
N ILE A 46 -2.64 -0.67 1.27
CA ILE A 46 -2.71 -1.47 0.04
C ILE A 46 -1.31 -2.00 -0.31
N HIS A 47 -0.27 -1.15 -0.30
CA HIS A 47 1.10 -1.57 -0.57
C HIS A 47 1.60 -2.63 0.41
N ALA A 48 1.26 -2.51 1.70
CA ALA A 48 1.61 -3.50 2.72
C ALA A 48 1.02 -4.90 2.45
N GLN A 49 -0.14 -4.96 1.79
CA GLN A 49 -0.87 -6.20 1.54
C GLN A 49 -0.68 -6.74 0.11
N ARG A 50 -0.54 -5.85 -0.86
CA ARG A 50 -0.50 -6.14 -2.29
C ARG A 50 0.31 -5.05 -3.04
N PRO A 51 1.64 -5.12 -2.99
CA PRO A 51 2.51 -4.11 -3.62
C PRO A 51 2.39 -4.09 -5.15
N ASP A 52 1.86 -5.14 -5.76
CA ASP A 52 1.57 -5.27 -7.20
C ASP A 52 0.17 -4.75 -7.59
N ALA A 53 -0.58 -4.13 -6.66
CA ALA A 53 -1.91 -3.64 -6.93
C ALA A 53 -1.93 -2.53 -8.00
N THR A 54 -2.85 -2.65 -8.95
CA THR A 54 -3.11 -1.64 -9.99
C THR A 54 -4.51 -1.03 -9.81
N ALA A 55 -4.68 0.25 -10.13
CA ALA A 55 -5.99 0.90 -10.08
C ALA A 55 -6.97 0.44 -11.17
N CYS A 56 -6.49 -0.26 -12.20
CA CYS A 56 -7.30 -0.89 -13.22
C CYS A 56 -7.33 -2.41 -12.99
N ALA A 57 -8.52 -2.99 -12.95
CA ALA A 57 -8.67 -4.45 -12.93
C ALA A 57 -8.36 -5.02 -14.33
N GLU A 58 -7.85 -6.24 -14.39
CA GLU A 58 -7.58 -6.93 -15.65
C GLU A 58 -8.88 -7.15 -16.44
N LEU A 59 -8.77 -7.24 -17.77
CA LEU A 59 -9.91 -7.40 -18.68
C LEU A 59 -10.81 -8.59 -18.32
N GLU A 60 -10.23 -9.67 -17.79
CA GLU A 60 -10.96 -10.86 -17.36
C GLU A 60 -11.90 -10.59 -16.16
N VAL A 61 -11.64 -9.57 -15.35
CA VAL A 61 -12.50 -9.15 -14.23
C VAL A 61 -13.72 -8.37 -14.72
N TRP A 62 -13.70 -7.84 -15.96
CA TRP A 62 -14.78 -7.02 -16.51
C TRP A 62 -15.84 -7.83 -17.28
N LYS A 63 -15.61 -9.13 -17.51
CA LYS A 63 -16.58 -10.03 -18.15
C LYS A 63 -17.69 -10.43 -17.18
#